data_AF-A0AAJ6YR19-F1
#
_entry.id   AF-A0AAJ6YR19-F1
#
_cell.length_a   1.000
_cell.length_b   1.000
_cell.length_c   1.000
_cell.angle_alpha   90.00
_cell.angle_beta   90.00
_cell.angle_gamma   90.00
#
_symmetry.space_group_name_H-M   'P 1'
#
loop_
_entity.id
_entity.type
_entity.pdbx_description
1 polymer ?
#
loop_
_entity_poly.entity_id
_entity_poly.type
_entity_poly.pdbx_seq_one_letter_code
_entity_poly.pdbx_strand_id
1 'polypeptide(L)'
;MDKCDKLDENVVRSLNFNAYVEKYNEGNPLFDGIVPGTKWCGTGDIAKSYHDLGSRARVDRCCRAHDLCPIKIRAYKSRYNLMNNSFFSKSHCSCDKAFYDCLKNINHISARVIGNIYFNIGQPVCIEDVFSSKNKYLRRFVPVKTRF
;
A
#
# COMPACT_ATOMS: atom_id res chain seq x y z
N MET A 1 23.20 -22.64 -19.50
CA MET A 1 23.49 -22.91 -18.08
C MET A 1 24.33 -21.76 -17.57
N ASP A 2 23.72 -20.87 -16.77
CA ASP A 2 24.29 -19.60 -16.35
C ASP A 2 25.35 -19.73 -15.25
N LYS A 3 26.37 -18.89 -15.36
CA LYS A 3 27.47 -18.67 -14.41
C LYS A 3 27.03 -17.82 -13.20
N CYS A 4 25.90 -18.14 -12.58
CA CYS A 4 25.60 -17.65 -11.24
C CYS A 4 25.71 -18.83 -10.32
N ASP A 5 26.75 -18.86 -9.48
CA ASP A 5 26.85 -19.58 -8.20
C ASP A 5 28.26 -20.13 -7.97
N LYS A 6 29.21 -19.24 -7.65
CA LYS A 6 30.27 -19.51 -6.66
C LYS A 6 30.67 -18.18 -6.01
N LEU A 7 30.16 -17.92 -4.81
CA LEU A 7 30.68 -16.87 -3.93
C LEU A 7 31.83 -17.46 -3.10
N ASP A 8 32.87 -16.67 -2.87
CA ASP A 8 34.07 -17.05 -2.12
C ASP A 8 33.71 -17.37 -0.65
N GLU A 9 34.06 -18.58 -0.18
CA GLU A 9 33.81 -19.04 1.20
C GLU A 9 34.41 -18.12 2.26
N ASN A 10 35.52 -17.44 1.96
CA ASN A 10 36.15 -16.50 2.89
C ASN A 10 35.33 -15.21 3.04
N VAL A 11 34.63 -14.80 1.98
CA VAL A 11 33.69 -13.67 2.03
C VAL A 11 32.48 -14.06 2.88
N VAL A 12 31.91 -15.25 2.67
CA VAL A 12 30.77 -15.74 3.47
C VAL A 12 31.10 -15.82 4.96
N ARG A 13 32.33 -16.21 5.31
CA ARG A 13 32.78 -16.32 6.71
C ARG A 13 33.04 -14.96 7.39
N SER A 14 33.35 -13.92 6.63
CA SER A 14 33.54 -12.55 7.14
C SER A 14 32.23 -11.78 7.30
N LEU A 15 31.18 -12.20 6.59
CA LEU A 15 29.83 -11.70 6.75
C LEU A 15 29.17 -12.46 7.90
N ASN A 16 28.45 -11.76 8.77
CA ASN A 16 27.71 -12.38 9.86
C ASN A 16 26.47 -13.10 9.29
N PHE A 17 26.71 -14.23 8.60
CA PHE A 17 25.76 -14.92 7.73
C PHE A 17 24.47 -15.29 8.45
N ASN A 18 24.55 -15.65 9.74
CA ASN A 18 23.38 -15.93 10.57
C ASN A 18 22.45 -14.72 10.71
N ALA A 19 22.99 -13.51 10.89
CA ALA A 19 22.20 -12.27 10.92
C ALA A 19 21.59 -11.93 9.55
N TYR A 20 22.25 -12.32 8.45
CA TYR A 20 21.72 -12.17 7.10
C TYR A 20 20.58 -13.16 6.80
N VAL A 21 20.73 -14.42 7.22
CA VAL A 21 19.73 -15.48 7.09
C VAL A 21 18.52 -15.22 7.99
N GLU A 22 18.70 -14.72 9.22
CA GLU A 22 17.60 -14.28 10.09
C GLU A 22 16.76 -13.18 9.42
N LYS A 23 17.39 -12.23 8.74
CA LYS A 23 16.72 -11.19 7.94
C LYS A 23 15.99 -11.74 6.71
N TYR A 24 16.39 -12.90 6.19
CA TYR A 24 15.78 -13.56 5.02
C TYR A 24 14.68 -14.57 5.39
N ASN A 25 14.69 -15.06 6.63
CA ASN A 25 13.69 -15.98 7.18
C ASN A 25 12.42 -15.26 7.69
N GLU A 26 12.45 -13.93 7.82
CA GLU A 26 11.22 -13.12 7.76
C GLU A 26 10.71 -13.21 6.32
N GLY A 27 9.63 -13.98 6.10
CA GLY A 27 9.08 -14.25 4.76
C GLY A 27 9.11 -13.01 3.86
N ASN A 28 9.57 -13.19 2.62
CA ASN A 28 9.84 -12.06 1.73
C ASN A 28 8.59 -11.18 1.59
N PRO A 29 8.59 -9.93 2.11
CA PRO A 29 7.40 -9.08 2.20
C PRO A 29 6.75 -8.81 0.83
N LEU A 30 7.52 -9.00 -0.25
CA LEU A 30 7.05 -8.87 -1.61
C LEU A 30 5.98 -9.94 -1.97
N PHE A 31 6.04 -11.14 -1.40
CA PHE A 31 5.02 -12.19 -1.61
C PHE A 31 3.72 -11.89 -0.86
N ASP A 32 3.78 -11.16 0.26
CA ASP A 32 2.60 -10.64 0.97
C ASP A 32 2.07 -9.34 0.36
N GLY A 33 2.67 -8.90 -0.75
CA GLY A 33 2.29 -7.66 -1.44
C GLY A 33 2.64 -6.39 -0.66
N ILE A 34 3.55 -6.45 0.31
CA ILE A 34 4.04 -5.30 1.09
C ILE A 34 5.29 -4.73 0.43
N VAL A 35 5.31 -3.41 0.24
CA VAL A 35 6.47 -2.71 -0.32
C VAL A 35 7.65 -2.79 0.67
N PRO A 36 8.86 -3.20 0.25
CA PRO A 36 10.00 -3.33 1.14
C PRO A 36 10.29 -2.06 1.95
N GLY A 37 10.63 -2.23 3.23
CA GLY A 37 10.89 -1.11 4.15
C GLY A 37 9.64 -0.36 4.62
N THR A 38 8.44 -0.87 4.32
CA THR A 38 7.16 -0.37 4.81
C THR A 38 6.43 -1.50 5.54
N LYS A 39 5.39 -1.17 6.30
CA LYS A 39 4.51 -2.13 6.96
C LYS A 39 3.05 -1.97 6.58
N TRP A 40 2.69 -0.81 6.02
CA TRP A 40 1.32 -0.42 5.66
C TRP A 40 1.09 -0.30 4.15
N CYS A 41 2.13 -0.39 3.32
CA CYS A 41 1.98 -0.21 1.88
C CYS A 41 1.83 -1.56 1.16
N GLY A 42 0.61 -2.11 1.12
CA GLY A 42 0.32 -3.33 0.38
C GLY A 42 -1.15 -3.72 0.36
N THR A 43 -1.43 -5.02 0.16
CA THR A 43 -2.81 -5.57 0.22
C THR A 43 -3.21 -5.78 1.68
N GLY A 44 -3.32 -4.68 2.43
CA GLY A 44 -3.39 -4.66 3.89
C GLY A 44 -2.05 -4.24 4.49
N ASP A 45 -1.88 -4.54 5.78
CA ASP A 45 -0.70 -4.16 6.55
C ASP A 45 -0.19 -5.33 7.41
N ILE A 46 1.11 -5.32 7.70
CA ILE A 46 1.81 -6.24 8.61
C ILE A 46 2.18 -5.54 9.92
N ALA A 47 1.58 -4.38 10.20
CA ALA A 47 1.92 -3.56 11.35
C ALA A 47 1.32 -4.17 12.62
N LYS A 48 2.13 -4.30 13.68
CA LYS A 48 1.66 -4.83 14.97
C LYS A 48 0.85 -3.81 15.78
N SER A 49 0.99 -2.52 15.44
CA SER A 49 0.29 -1.42 16.09
C SER A 49 0.26 -0.19 15.18
N TYR A 50 -0.56 0.80 15.52
CA TYR A 50 -0.60 2.09 14.82
C TYR A 50 0.78 2.73 14.65
N HIS A 51 1.65 2.64 15.66
CA HIS A 51 2.99 3.24 15.65
C HIS A 51 4.06 2.36 15.02
N ASP A 52 3.71 1.13 14.65
CA ASP A 52 4.65 0.20 14.03
C ASP A 52 4.85 0.56 12.55
N LEU A 53 5.92 1.31 12.28
CA LEU A 53 6.32 1.75 10.95
C LEU A 53 7.61 1.06 10.53
N GLY A 54 7.75 0.80 9.23
CA GLY A 54 8.98 0.32 8.61
C GLY A 54 10.06 1.41 8.52
N SER A 55 11.24 1.02 8.03
CA SER A 55 12.39 1.91 7.88
C SER A 55 12.13 3.12 6.97
N ARG A 56 11.17 3.02 6.03
CA ARG A 56 10.73 4.10 5.15
C ARG A 56 9.52 4.84 5.74
N ALA A 57 9.65 5.25 7.00
CA ALA A 57 8.54 5.75 7.83
C ALA A 57 7.72 6.90 7.22
N ARG A 58 8.31 7.76 6.38
CA ARG A 58 7.56 8.84 5.70
C ARG A 58 6.57 8.28 4.66
N VAL A 59 7.01 7.32 3.86
CA VAL A 59 6.18 6.65 2.85
C VAL A 59 5.13 5.80 3.55
N ASP A 60 5.56 5.06 4.55
CA ASP A 60 4.72 4.15 5.31
C ASP A 60 3.56 4.88 6.02
N ARG A 61 3.82 6.10 6.52
CA ARG A 61 2.77 6.99 7.06
C ARG A 61 1.70 7.37 6.04
N CYS A 62 2.07 7.57 4.76
CA CYS A 62 1.09 7.84 3.71
C CYS A 62 0.15 6.65 3.54
N CYS A 63 0.70 5.43 3.51
CA CYS A 63 -0.07 4.20 3.36
C CYS A 63 -0.93 3.92 4.58
N ARG A 64 -0.40 4.07 5.80
CA ARG A 64 -1.18 3.95 7.04
C ARG A 64 -2.39 4.90 7.06
N ALA A 65 -2.18 6.16 6.69
CA ALA A 65 -3.26 7.14 6.64
C ALA A 65 -4.34 6.77 5.62
N HIS A 66 -3.93 6.23 4.47
CA HIS A 66 -4.83 5.71 3.45
C HIS A 66 -5.59 4.47 3.90
N ASP A 67 -4.91 3.53 4.56
CA ASP A 67 -5.51 2.30 5.06
C ASP A 67 -6.54 2.55 6.16
N LEU A 68 -6.30 3.55 7.00
CA LEU A 68 -7.22 3.95 8.06
C LEU A 68 -8.30 4.95 7.59
N CYS A 69 -8.53 5.07 6.28
CA CYS A 69 -9.58 5.93 5.74
C CYS A 69 -10.95 5.65 6.41
N PRO A 70 -11.62 6.68 6.98
CA PRO A 70 -12.89 6.48 7.70
C PRO A 70 -14.00 5.88 6.83
N ILE A 71 -13.99 6.24 5.54
CA ILE A 71 -14.92 5.73 4.54
C ILE A 71 -14.15 4.77 3.63
N LYS A 72 -14.27 3.48 3.94
CA LYS A 72 -13.69 2.37 3.18
C LYS A 72 -14.67 1.19 3.11
N ILE A 73 -14.63 0.48 2.00
CA ILE A 73 -15.29 -0.82 1.79
C ILE A 73 -14.21 -1.84 1.46
N ARG A 74 -14.01 -2.83 2.33
CA ARG A 74 -13.04 -3.91 2.12
C ARG A 74 -13.42 -4.78 0.92
N ALA A 75 -12.46 -5.51 0.38
CA ALA A 75 -12.69 -6.48 -0.69
C ALA A 75 -13.83 -7.45 -0.32
N TYR A 76 -14.74 -7.70 -1.27
CA TYR A 76 -15.89 -8.59 -1.13
C TYR A 76 -16.83 -8.27 0.05
N LYS A 77 -16.86 -7.01 0.50
CA LYS A 77 -17.77 -6.54 1.56
C LYS A 77 -18.75 -5.50 1.02
N SER A 78 -19.86 -5.36 1.73
CA SER A 78 -20.87 -4.33 1.46
C SER A 78 -20.93 -3.33 2.60
N ARG A 79 -21.02 -2.04 2.27
CA ARG A 79 -21.24 -0.94 3.23
C ARG A 79 -21.84 0.23 2.47
N TYR A 80 -22.61 1.08 3.15
CA TYR A 80 -23.22 2.28 2.53
C TYR A 80 -24.11 1.98 1.31
N ASN A 81 -24.75 0.80 1.28
CA ASN A 81 -25.52 0.29 0.14
C ASN A 81 -24.70 0.11 -1.15
N LEU A 82 -23.38 -0.03 -1.02
CA LEU A 82 -22.46 -0.36 -2.10
C LEU A 82 -21.81 -1.72 -1.81
N MET A 83 -21.68 -2.55 -2.84
CA MET A 83 -21.00 -3.85 -2.77
C MET A 83 -19.65 -3.76 -3.50
N ASN A 84 -18.56 -4.05 -2.79
CA ASN A 84 -17.23 -4.07 -3.38
C ASN A 84 -16.90 -5.48 -3.92
N ASN A 85 -17.10 -5.70 -5.23
CA ASN A 85 -16.79 -6.97 -5.89
C ASN A 85 -15.32 -7.16 -6.29
N SER A 86 -14.43 -6.21 -5.97
CA SER A 86 -13.00 -6.35 -6.27
C SER A 86 -12.23 -7.01 -5.13
N PHE A 87 -11.09 -7.60 -5.47
CA PHE A 87 -10.11 -8.17 -4.54
C PHE A 87 -9.34 -7.13 -3.72
N PHE A 88 -9.46 -5.83 -4.06
CA PHE A 88 -8.88 -4.73 -3.29
C PHE A 88 -9.95 -3.89 -2.59
N SER A 89 -9.54 -3.23 -1.50
CA SER A 89 -10.38 -2.28 -0.76
C SER A 89 -10.61 -0.99 -1.57
N LYS A 90 -11.80 -0.41 -1.45
CA LYS A 90 -12.14 0.90 -2.04
C LYS A 90 -12.28 1.94 -0.94
N SER A 91 -11.48 3.00 -1.01
CA SER A 91 -11.46 4.11 -0.05
C SER A 91 -12.23 5.31 -0.61
N HIS A 92 -12.43 6.34 0.21
CA HIS A 92 -13.04 7.60 -0.23
C HIS A 92 -12.09 8.40 -1.11
N CYS A 93 -12.62 9.10 -2.10
CA CYS A 93 -11.80 9.84 -3.07
C CYS A 93 -10.94 10.93 -2.41
N SER A 94 -11.36 11.49 -1.27
CA SER A 94 -10.51 12.44 -0.51
C SER A 94 -9.31 11.75 0.16
N CYS A 95 -9.45 10.49 0.60
CA CYS A 95 -8.34 9.70 1.12
C CYS A 95 -7.35 9.36 0.00
N ASP A 96 -7.85 8.99 -1.19
CA ASP A 96 -7.00 8.71 -2.35
C ASP A 96 -6.26 9.98 -2.81
N LYS A 97 -6.93 11.14 -2.80
CA LYS A 97 -6.27 12.43 -3.08
C LYS A 97 -5.19 12.76 -2.04
N ALA A 98 -5.50 12.62 -0.76
CA ALA A 98 -4.53 12.88 0.31
C ALA A 98 -3.33 11.92 0.20
N PHE A 99 -3.57 10.66 -0.18
CA PHE A 99 -2.53 9.67 -0.42
C PHE A 99 -1.63 10.06 -1.60
N TYR A 100 -2.24 10.50 -2.71
CA TYR A 100 -1.52 11.03 -3.87
C TYR A 100 -0.60 12.19 -3.48
N ASP A 101 -1.14 13.21 -2.82
CA ASP A 101 -0.40 14.40 -2.41
C ASP A 101 0.73 14.04 -1.44
N CYS A 102 0.47 13.13 -0.48
CA CYS A 102 1.46 12.65 0.48
C CYS A 102 2.65 11.99 -0.21
N LEU A 103 2.40 11.10 -1.17
CA LEU A 103 3.45 10.42 -1.93
C LEU A 103 4.22 11.37 -2.84
N LYS A 104 3.55 12.32 -3.49
CA LYS A 104 4.20 13.34 -4.35
C LYS A 104 5.16 14.23 -3.58
N ASN A 105 4.88 14.50 -2.31
CA ASN A 105 5.72 15.32 -1.44
C ASN A 105 6.94 14.55 -0.87
N ILE A 106 7.15 13.29 -1.25
CA ILE A 106 8.29 12.48 -0.80
C ILE A 106 9.20 12.19 -1.99
N ASN A 107 10.40 12.78 -1.96
CA ASN A 107 11.44 12.51 -2.96
C ASN A 107 12.14 11.16 -2.70
N HIS A 108 11.45 10.05 -2.98
CA HIS A 108 11.99 8.70 -2.80
C HIS A 108 11.43 7.70 -3.84
N ILE A 109 12.24 6.73 -4.27
CA ILE A 109 11.82 5.74 -5.27
C ILE A 109 10.59 4.93 -4.84
N SER A 110 10.51 4.53 -3.57
CA SER A 110 9.36 3.79 -3.05
C SER A 110 8.05 4.57 -3.18
N ALA A 111 8.07 5.88 -2.91
CA ALA A 111 6.88 6.72 -3.08
C ALA A 111 6.44 6.76 -4.54
N ARG A 112 7.40 6.86 -5.48
CA ARG A 112 7.13 6.82 -6.92
C ARG A 112 6.56 5.48 -7.38
N VAL A 113 7.12 4.37 -6.90
CA VAL A 113 6.65 3.02 -7.24
C VAL A 113 5.23 2.80 -6.73
N ILE A 114 4.95 3.09 -5.45
CA ILE A 114 3.61 2.98 -4.87
C ILE A 114 2.61 3.82 -5.64
N GLY A 115 2.96 5.09 -5.91
CA GLY A 115 2.11 6.00 -6.65
C GLY A 115 1.78 5.49 -8.05
N ASN A 116 2.77 5.00 -8.80
CA ASN A 116 2.56 4.45 -10.13
C ASN A 116 1.69 3.18 -10.10
N ILE A 117 1.96 2.25 -9.19
CA ILE A 117 1.17 1.03 -9.07
C ILE A 117 -0.28 1.37 -8.74
N TYR A 118 -0.51 2.27 -7.78
CA TYR A 118 -1.86 2.60 -7.33
C TYR A 118 -2.63 3.42 -8.37
N PHE A 119 -2.08 4.56 -8.81
CA PHE A 119 -2.83 5.54 -9.61
C PHE A 119 -2.72 5.35 -11.13
N ASN A 120 -1.66 4.71 -11.63
CA ASN A 120 -1.47 4.55 -13.08
C ASN A 120 -1.82 3.15 -13.56
N ILE A 121 -1.43 2.11 -12.81
CA ILE A 121 -1.67 0.70 -13.18
C ILE A 121 -3.00 0.21 -12.60
N GLY A 122 -3.18 0.33 -11.28
CA GLY A 122 -4.36 -0.19 -10.58
C GLY A 122 -5.63 0.60 -10.84
N GLN A 123 -5.51 1.93 -11.00
CA GLN A 123 -6.61 2.87 -11.27
C GLN A 123 -7.89 2.52 -10.48
N PRO A 124 -7.80 2.45 -9.14
CA PRO A 124 -8.92 1.99 -8.34
C PRO A 124 -10.10 2.94 -8.47
N VAL A 125 -11.26 2.40 -8.17
CA VAL A 125 -12.50 3.15 -8.03
C VAL A 125 -12.63 3.57 -6.57
N CYS A 126 -12.89 4.86 -6.35
CA CYS A 126 -13.07 5.46 -5.03
C CYS A 126 -14.55 5.75 -4.74
N ILE A 127 -14.84 6.06 -3.48
CA ILE A 127 -16.19 6.38 -3.00
C ILE A 127 -16.32 7.91 -2.92
N GLU A 128 -17.40 8.46 -3.49
CA GLU A 128 -17.73 9.88 -3.44
C GLU A 128 -19.12 10.07 -2.83
N ASP A 129 -19.27 11.07 -1.96
CA ASP A 129 -20.56 11.52 -1.44
C ASP A 129 -21.26 12.40 -2.49
N VAL A 130 -22.50 12.07 -2.83
CA VAL A 130 -23.37 12.85 -3.73
C VAL A 130 -24.61 13.34 -2.99
N PHE A 131 -25.00 14.58 -3.25
CA PHE A 131 -26.20 15.16 -2.68
C PHE A 131 -27.44 14.61 -3.39
N SER A 132 -28.34 13.98 -2.63
CA SER A 132 -29.64 13.56 -3.14
C SER A 132 -30.70 14.62 -2.84
N SER A 133 -31.64 14.80 -3.77
CA SER A 133 -32.82 15.67 -3.66
C SER A 133 -33.75 15.37 -2.48
N LYS A 134 -33.45 14.33 -1.68
CA LYS A 134 -34.11 14.01 -0.40
C LYS A 134 -33.34 14.50 0.84
N ASN A 135 -32.47 15.51 0.71
CA ASN A 135 -31.60 16.02 1.79
C ASN A 135 -30.77 14.91 2.46
N LYS A 136 -30.24 13.97 1.66
CA LYS A 136 -29.39 12.87 2.13
C LYS A 136 -28.15 12.76 1.27
N TYR A 137 -27.01 12.48 1.92
CA TYR A 137 -25.79 12.10 1.22
C TYR A 137 -25.89 10.62 0.83
N LEU A 138 -25.82 10.35 -0.47
CA LEU A 138 -25.66 9.01 -1.00
C LEU A 138 -24.19 8.81 -1.36
N ARG A 139 -23.75 7.55 -1.39
CA ARG A 139 -22.40 7.20 -1.81
C ARG A 139 -22.46 6.44 -3.11
N ARG A 140 -21.51 6.73 -4.00
CA ARG A 140 -21.33 5.98 -5.24
C ARG A 140 -19.85 5.73 -5.50
N PHE A 141 -19.62 4.77 -6.38
CA PHE A 141 -18.30 4.47 -6.92
C PHE A 141 -17.98 5.37 -8.12
N VAL A 142 -16.78 5.95 -8.13
CA VAL A 142 -16.25 6.76 -9.24
C VAL A 142 -14.78 6.42 -9.52
N PRO A 143 -14.31 6.55 -10.77
CA PRO A 143 -12.88 6.40 -11.05
C PRO A 143 -12.05 7.46 -10.32
N VAL A 144 -10.86 7.09 -9.86
CA VAL A 144 -9.89 8.07 -9.37
C VAL A 144 -9.47 9.00 -10.52
N LYS A 145 -9.45 10.31 -10.24
CA LYS A 145 -9.23 11.36 -11.26
C LYS A 145 -7.76 11.70 -11.50
N THR A 146 -6.85 11.19 -10.66
CA THR A 146 -5.43 11.58 -10.64
C THR A 146 -4.54 10.50 -11.25
N ARG A 147 -3.56 10.92 -12.06
CA ARG A 147 -2.43 10.09 -12.52
C ARG A 147 -1.15 10.52 -11.84
N PHE A 148 -0.33 9.56 -11.45
CA PHE A 148 0.89 9.76 -10.66
C PHE A 148 2.13 9.97 -11.53
#